data_AF-A0A830CJQ5-F1
#
_entry.id   AF-A0A830CJQ5-F1
#
_cell.length_a   1.000
_cell.length_b   1.000
_cell.length_c   1.000
_cell.angle_alpha   90.00
_cell.angle_beta   90.00
_cell.angle_gamma   90.00
#
_symmetry.space_group_name_H-M   'P 1'
#
loop_
_entity.id
_entity.type
_entity.pdbx_description
1 polymer ?
#
loop_
_entity_poly.entity_id
_entity_poly.type
_entity_poly.pdbx_seq_one_letter_code
_entity_poly.pdbx_strand_id
1 'polypeptide(L)'
;MIFFEKCLSHDLLKNELNRFCITCEASICKHCVKDSGHKDHKLLTIYRHVYQNAVPISEMEIHIDCDNIQSYKCNKMWVVSLNPLPHKGSGIHIEDDESCYVCKRKLIDPERFRFCSITCKVYNLFLIPSAR
;
A
#
# COMPACT_ATOMS: atom_id res chain seq x y z
N MET A 1 11.52 0.55 -2.86
CA MET A 1 11.02 -0.67 -3.55
C MET A 1 10.34 -0.24 -4.84
N ILE A 2 10.63 -0.93 -5.94
CA ILE A 2 10.13 -0.55 -7.26
C ILE A 2 9.13 -1.60 -7.72
N PHE A 3 7.95 -1.15 -8.14
CA PHE A 3 6.88 -1.99 -8.67
C PHE A 3 6.59 -1.58 -10.12
N PHE A 4 6.01 -2.51 -10.88
CA PHE A 4 5.58 -2.28 -12.26
C PHE A 4 6.72 -2.09 -13.28
N GLU A 5 7.96 -2.34 -12.87
CA GLU A 5 9.09 -2.48 -13.80
C GLU A 5 9.12 -3.87 -14.44
N LYS A 6 9.92 -4.03 -15.49
CA LYS A 6 10.17 -5.34 -16.08
C LYS A 6 11.08 -6.18 -15.18
N CYS A 7 10.74 -7.45 -15.01
CA CYS A 7 11.62 -8.40 -14.36
C CYS A 7 12.87 -8.66 -15.20
N LEU A 8 14.05 -8.42 -14.63
CA LEU A 8 15.34 -8.64 -15.30
C LEU A 8 15.68 -10.13 -15.46
N SER A 9 15.11 -11.00 -14.63
CA SER A 9 15.34 -12.45 -14.67
C SER A 9 14.47 -13.18 -15.71
N HIS A 10 13.39 -12.55 -16.19
CA HIS A 10 12.42 -13.20 -17.08
C HIS A 10 12.03 -12.28 -18.23
N ASP A 11 12.50 -12.57 -19.44
CA ASP A 11 12.09 -11.87 -20.65
C ASP A 11 10.90 -12.55 -21.33
N LEU A 12 9.78 -12.61 -20.60
CA LEU A 12 8.54 -13.28 -21.00
C LEU A 12 7.37 -12.31 -20.97
N LEU A 13 6.29 -12.62 -21.69
CA LEU A 13 5.06 -11.83 -21.60
C LEU A 13 4.51 -11.78 -20.16
N LYS A 14 4.04 -10.59 -19.75
CA LYS A 14 3.52 -10.31 -18.41
C LYS A 14 4.56 -10.56 -17.31
N ASN A 15 5.79 -10.09 -17.51
CA ASN A 15 6.92 -10.14 -16.56
C ASN A 15 7.01 -8.92 -15.64
N GLU A 16 5.93 -8.17 -15.48
CA GLU A 16 5.88 -6.97 -14.65
C GLU A 16 6.00 -7.31 -13.16
N LEU A 17 6.79 -6.52 -12.42
CA LEU A 17 7.00 -6.67 -10.97
C LEU A 17 5.79 -6.13 -10.18
N ASN A 18 4.68 -6.86 -10.25
CA ASN A 18 3.40 -6.49 -9.62
C ASN A 18 3.05 -7.33 -8.38
N ARG A 19 3.99 -8.11 -7.85
CA ARG A 19 3.83 -8.85 -6.60
C ARG A 19 4.93 -8.46 -5.64
N PHE A 20 4.63 -8.49 -4.35
CA PHE A 20 5.59 -8.34 -3.29
C PHE A 20 5.70 -9.65 -2.51
N CYS A 21 6.91 -10.21 -2.41
CA CYS A 21 7.18 -11.36 -1.56
C CYS A 21 7.61 -10.87 -0.19
N ILE A 22 6.74 -11.02 0.81
CA ILE A 22 7.01 -10.60 2.19
C ILE A 22 8.21 -11.38 2.75
N THR A 23 8.27 -12.68 2.49
CA THR A 23 9.36 -13.55 2.99
C THR A 23 10.74 -13.14 2.48
N CYS A 24 10.82 -12.58 1.28
CA CYS A 24 12.10 -12.22 0.63
C CYS A 24 12.31 -10.71 0.54
N GLU A 25 11.35 -9.92 1.00
CA GLU A 25 11.34 -8.47 0.89
C GLU A 25 11.60 -7.96 -0.54
N ALA A 26 11.08 -8.65 -1.55
CA ALA A 26 11.37 -8.40 -2.96
C ALA A 26 10.11 -8.17 -3.80
N SER A 27 10.18 -7.23 -4.76
CA SER A 27 9.19 -7.14 -5.83
C SER A 27 9.50 -8.18 -6.91
N ILE A 28 8.48 -8.95 -7.28
CA ILE A 28 8.62 -10.10 -8.17
C ILE A 28 7.52 -10.11 -9.24
N CYS A 29 7.78 -10.77 -10.37
CA CYS A 29 6.75 -11.02 -11.38
C CYS A 29 6.10 -12.39 -11.15
N LYS A 30 5.03 -12.69 -11.91
CA LYS A 30 4.34 -13.98 -11.84
C LYS A 30 5.24 -15.20 -12.15
N HIS A 31 6.35 -15.01 -12.88
CA HIS A 31 7.25 -16.10 -13.27
C HIS A 31 8.22 -16.42 -12.13
N CYS A 32 8.75 -15.41 -11.43
CA CYS A 32 9.50 -15.60 -10.18
C CYS A 32 8.73 -16.45 -9.15
N VAL A 33 7.40 -16.28 -9.07
CA VAL A 33 6.54 -17.11 -8.20
C VAL A 33 6.71 -18.60 -8.48
N LYS A 34 6.87 -18.97 -9.75
CA LYS A 34 6.98 -20.36 -10.20
C LYS A 34 8.42 -20.87 -10.20
N ASP A 35 9.33 -20.05 -10.71
CA ASP A 35 10.66 -20.50 -11.15
C ASP A 35 11.77 -20.21 -10.13
N SER A 36 11.47 -19.41 -9.10
CA SER A 36 12.48 -18.93 -8.13
C SER A 36 12.11 -19.24 -6.68
N GLY A 37 11.36 -20.32 -6.43
CA GLY A 37 11.08 -20.81 -5.07
C GLY A 37 10.11 -19.95 -4.24
N HIS A 38 9.39 -19.01 -4.85
CA HIS A 38 8.45 -18.13 -4.15
C HIS A 38 7.03 -18.70 -4.01
N LYS A 39 6.79 -19.94 -4.49
CA LYS A 39 5.44 -20.54 -4.54
C LYS A 39 4.78 -20.65 -3.17
N ASP A 40 5.57 -20.97 -2.14
CA ASP A 40 5.09 -21.20 -0.78
C ASP A 40 5.38 -20.00 0.14
N HIS A 41 5.80 -18.87 -0.42
CA HIS A 41 6.06 -17.65 0.33
C HIS A 41 4.78 -16.83 0.54
N LYS A 42 4.84 -15.89 1.48
CA LYS A 42 3.76 -14.91 1.68
C LYS A 42 3.87 -13.85 0.60
N LEU A 43 2.86 -13.77 -0.26
CA LEU A 43 2.84 -12.87 -1.41
C LEU A 43 1.68 -11.88 -1.30
N LEU A 44 1.93 -10.63 -1.68
CA LEU A 44 0.91 -9.60 -1.89
C LEU A 44 0.85 -9.23 -3.35
N THR A 45 -0.36 -9.12 -3.89
CA THR A 45 -0.60 -8.56 -5.22
C THR A 45 -0.66 -7.04 -5.12
N ILE A 46 0.19 -6.35 -5.87
CA ILE A 46 0.22 -4.89 -5.91
C ILE A 46 -0.59 -4.42 -7.11
N TYR A 47 -1.54 -3.53 -6.86
CA TYR A 47 -2.36 -2.86 -7.87
C TYR A 47 -1.86 -1.44 -8.06
N ARG A 48 -1.87 -0.98 -9.32
CA ARG A 48 -1.59 0.41 -9.66
C ARG A 48 -2.86 1.07 -10.14
N HIS A 49 -3.28 2.12 -9.47
CA HIS A 49 -4.30 3.03 -9.98
C HIS A 49 -3.70 4.44 -10.10
N VAL A 50 -3.62 4.94 -11.33
CA VAL A 50 -2.94 6.20 -11.67
C VAL A 50 -1.46 6.16 -11.22
N TYR A 51 -1.14 6.69 -10.03
CA TYR A 51 0.21 6.69 -9.45
C TYR A 51 0.23 6.12 -8.02
N GLN A 52 -0.81 5.39 -7.62
CA GLN A 52 -0.91 4.79 -6.29
C GLN A 52 -0.70 3.29 -6.37
N ASN A 53 0.30 2.82 -5.64
CA ASN A 53 0.44 1.40 -5.33
C ASN A 53 -0.51 1.08 -4.18
N ALA A 54 -1.36 0.09 -4.38
CA ALA A 54 -2.37 -0.34 -3.44
C ALA A 54 -2.40 -1.86 -3.35
N VAL A 55 -2.98 -2.36 -2.27
CA VAL A 55 -3.13 -3.78 -1.99
C VAL A 55 -4.58 -4.07 -1.64
N PRO A 56 -5.13 -5.25 -2.00
CA PRO A 56 -6.44 -5.66 -1.54
C PRO A 56 -6.48 -5.72 -0.02
N ILE A 57 -7.57 -5.22 0.55
CA ILE A 57 -7.79 -5.29 1.99
C ILE A 57 -7.78 -6.76 2.46
N SER A 58 -8.45 -7.64 1.73
CA SER A 58 -8.50 -9.08 2.02
C SER A 58 -7.13 -9.77 2.04
N GLU A 59 -6.12 -9.24 1.34
CA GLU A 59 -4.75 -9.76 1.36
C GLU A 59 -3.89 -9.09 2.44
N MET A 60 -4.21 -7.86 2.85
CA MET A 60 -3.40 -7.10 3.81
C MET A 60 -3.88 -7.27 5.26
N GLU A 61 -5.17 -7.50 5.48
CA GLU A 61 -5.77 -7.71 6.81
C GLU A 61 -5.19 -8.92 7.56
N ILE A 62 -4.64 -9.91 6.85
CA ILE A 62 -3.93 -11.05 7.46
C ILE A 62 -2.57 -10.67 8.07
N HIS A 63 -2.07 -9.46 7.79
CA HIS A 63 -0.76 -8.99 8.21
C HIS A 63 -0.83 -7.78 9.13
N ILE A 64 -1.78 -6.87 8.90
CA ILE A 64 -1.98 -5.68 9.73
C ILE A 64 -3.48 -5.39 9.85
N ASP A 65 -3.86 -4.72 10.95
CA ASP A 65 -5.18 -4.12 11.06
C ASP A 65 -5.33 -3.02 9.99
N CYS A 66 -6.29 -3.17 9.08
CA CYS A 66 -6.59 -2.18 8.03
C CYS A 66 -7.62 -1.13 8.47
N ASP A 67 -8.18 -1.22 9.68
CA ASP A 67 -9.17 -0.27 10.16
C ASP A 67 -8.62 1.15 10.21
N ASN A 68 -9.50 2.11 10.00
CA ASN A 68 -9.20 3.55 9.96
C ASN A 68 -8.26 3.99 8.84
N ILE A 69 -7.87 3.09 7.92
CA ILE A 69 -7.16 3.45 6.69
C ILE A 69 -8.21 3.70 5.60
N GLN A 70 -8.11 4.84 4.93
CA GLN A 70 -8.99 5.16 3.82
C GLN A 70 -8.85 4.12 2.70
N SER A 71 -9.91 3.34 2.53
CA SER A 71 -10.07 2.36 1.46
C SER A 71 -10.81 2.94 0.26
N TYR A 72 -10.57 2.39 -0.92
CA TYR A 72 -11.36 2.72 -2.12
C TYR A 72 -11.54 1.49 -3.00
N LYS A 73 -12.51 1.55 -3.92
CA LYS A 73 -12.73 0.48 -4.90
C LYS A 73 -11.78 0.64 -6.09
N CYS A 74 -11.04 -0.41 -6.42
CA CYS A 74 -10.24 -0.53 -7.64
C CYS A 74 -10.57 -1.87 -8.31
N ASN A 75 -11.00 -1.85 -9.58
CA ASN A 75 -11.39 -3.06 -10.32
C ASN A 75 -12.37 -3.97 -9.55
N LYS A 76 -13.40 -3.39 -8.93
CA LYS A 76 -14.41 -4.06 -8.09
C LYS A 76 -13.92 -4.64 -6.77
N MET A 77 -12.66 -4.43 -6.39
CA MET A 77 -12.09 -4.86 -5.10
C MET A 77 -11.83 -3.67 -4.19
N TRP A 78 -11.97 -3.86 -2.87
CA TRP A 78 -11.55 -2.87 -1.90
C TRP A 78 -10.05 -2.95 -1.68
N VAL A 79 -9.37 -1.81 -1.85
CA VAL A 79 -7.93 -1.69 -1.71
C VAL A 79 -7.58 -0.55 -0.75
N VAL A 80 -6.39 -0.65 -0.15
CA VAL A 80 -5.77 0.42 0.64
C VAL A 80 -4.47 0.85 -0.02
N SER A 81 -4.18 2.16 0.02
CA SER A 81 -2.94 2.70 -0.55
C SER A 81 -1.75 2.31 0.32
N LEU A 82 -0.65 1.88 -0.30
CA LEU A 82 0.60 1.63 0.42
C LEU A 82 1.18 2.93 0.97
N ASN A 83 1.31 3.94 0.11
CA ASN A 83 1.96 5.22 0.44
C ASN A 83 0.99 6.40 0.31
N PRO A 84 1.24 7.51 1.04
CA PRO A 84 0.53 8.75 0.79
C PRO A 84 0.82 9.25 -0.62
N LEU A 85 -0.17 9.92 -1.22
CA LEU A 85 0.03 10.58 -2.51
C LEU A 85 1.03 11.73 -2.37
N PRO A 86 1.95 11.93 -3.33
CA PRO A 86 2.74 13.16 -3.39
C PRO A 86 1.79 14.34 -3.49
N HIS A 87 1.91 15.30 -2.56
CA HIS A 87 1.03 16.47 -2.51
C HIS A 87 1.17 17.27 -3.80
N LYS A 88 0.25 17.09 -4.76
CA LYS A 88 0.10 17.98 -5.91
C LYS A 88 -0.98 19.01 -5.59
N GLY A 89 -0.54 20.16 -5.11
CA GLY A 89 -1.32 21.40 -5.18
C GLY A 89 -2.12 21.76 -3.94
N SER A 90 -1.74 22.94 -3.42
CA SER A 90 -2.54 23.99 -2.80
C SER A 90 -3.38 23.67 -1.57
N GLY A 91 -3.00 24.32 -0.47
CA GLY A 91 -3.99 24.98 0.38
C GLY A 91 -3.81 24.67 1.85
N ILE A 92 -2.89 25.41 2.48
CA ILE A 92 -2.94 25.85 3.87
C ILE A 92 -2.91 24.71 4.90
N HIS A 93 -1.93 24.80 5.80
CA HIS A 93 -1.99 24.17 7.12
C HIS A 93 -3.25 24.65 7.84
N ILE A 94 -4.41 24.08 7.53
CA ILE A 94 -5.56 24.15 8.42
C ILE A 94 -5.42 22.91 9.28
N GLU A 95 -5.15 23.12 10.56
CA GLU A 95 -5.28 22.09 11.60
C GLU A 95 -6.76 21.72 11.69
N ASP A 96 -7.27 21.03 10.66
CA ASP A 96 -8.65 20.59 10.62
C ASP A 96 -8.69 19.11 10.97
N ASP A 97 -9.66 18.76 11.81
CA ASP A 97 -9.91 17.42 12.35
C ASP A 97 -10.28 16.40 11.23
N GLU A 98 -10.45 16.91 10.00
CA GLU A 98 -10.82 16.16 8.79
C GLU A 98 -9.62 15.55 8.02
N SER A 99 -8.42 15.59 8.58
CA SER A 99 -7.18 15.26 7.87
C SER A 99 -6.46 14.03 8.41
N CYS A 100 -5.70 13.37 7.55
CA CYS A 100 -4.82 12.25 7.92
C CYS A 100 -3.89 12.67 9.04
N TYR A 101 -3.83 11.89 10.12
CA TYR A 101 -3.08 12.27 11.33
C TYR A 101 -1.59 12.50 11.08
N VAL A 102 -1.02 11.83 10.08
CA VAL A 102 0.42 11.89 9.75
C VAL A 102 0.73 12.92 8.65
N CYS A 103 0.18 12.75 7.45
CA CYS A 103 0.55 13.60 6.30
C CYS A 103 -0.37 14.81 6.10
N LYS A 104 -1.39 14.97 6.96
CA LYS A 104 -2.38 16.07 6.90
C LYS A 104 -3.17 16.15 5.58
N ARG A 105 -3.17 15.08 4.79
CA ARG A 105 -4.01 14.96 3.60
C ARG A 105 -5.48 14.82 4.01
N LYS A 106 -6.38 15.58 3.38
CA LYS A 106 -7.83 15.45 3.57
C LYS A 106 -8.31 14.00 3.32
N LEU A 107 -9.14 13.50 4.22
CA LEU A 107 -9.79 12.21 4.10
C LEU A 107 -11.18 12.37 3.48
N ILE A 108 -11.65 11.35 2.76
CA ILE A 108 -12.98 11.35 2.13
C ILE A 108 -14.09 11.26 3.18
N ASP A 109 -13.83 10.50 4.25
CA ASP A 109 -14.74 10.28 5.36
C ASP A 109 -13.92 10.29 6.66
N PRO A 110 -13.70 11.48 7.26
CA PRO A 110 -12.87 11.63 8.45
C PRO A 110 -13.48 11.06 9.73
N GLU A 111 -14.79 10.82 9.78
CA GLU A 111 -15.43 10.14 10.92
C GLU A 111 -15.03 8.66 10.96
N ARG A 112 -14.85 8.07 9.77
CA ARG A 112 -14.47 6.66 9.63
C ARG A 112 -12.95 6.44 9.51
N PHE A 113 -12.23 7.35 8.90
CA PHE A 113 -10.82 7.18 8.57
C PHE A 113 -9.94 8.15 9.33
N ARG A 114 -8.76 7.69 9.74
CA ARG A 114 -7.73 8.48 10.44
C ARG A 114 -6.43 8.58 9.63
N PHE A 115 -6.24 7.65 8.68
CA PHE A 115 -5.02 7.54 7.88
C PHE A 115 -5.36 7.41 6.39
N CYS A 116 -4.59 8.07 5.52
CA CYS A 116 -4.80 7.97 4.08
C CYS A 116 -4.09 6.76 3.43
N SER A 117 -3.19 6.09 4.15
CA SER A 117 -2.36 5.00 3.62
C SER A 117 -1.80 4.12 4.74
N ILE A 118 -1.32 2.93 4.39
CA ILE A 118 -0.63 2.00 5.30
C ILE A 118 0.59 2.67 5.93
N THR A 119 1.45 3.29 5.12
CA THR A 119 2.65 3.98 5.63
C THR A 119 2.30 5.05 6.67
N CYS A 120 1.20 5.79 6.49
CA CYS A 120 0.75 6.76 7.51
C CYS A 120 0.32 6.09 8.82
N LYS A 121 -0.44 4.99 8.79
CA LYS A 121 -0.84 4.28 10.01
C LYS A 121 0.38 3.71 10.74
N VAL A 122 1.27 3.05 10.00
CA VAL A 122 2.50 2.45 10.53
C VAL A 122 3.42 3.51 11.13
N TYR A 123 3.63 4.63 10.44
CA TYR A 123 4.44 5.73 10.95
C TYR A 123 3.87 6.33 12.24
N ASN A 124 2.55 6.47 12.33
CA ASN A 124 1.88 6.93 13.56
C ASN A 124 2.15 6.00 14.75
N LEU A 125 2.16 4.68 14.53
CA LEU A 125 2.49 3.69 15.57
C LEU A 125 3.94 3.82 16.07
N PHE A 126 4.86 4.27 15.22
CA PHE A 126 6.25 4.51 15.61
C PHE A 126 6.47 5.88 16.26
N LEU A 127 5.66 6.89 15.94
CA LEU A 127 5.74 8.23 16.52
C LEU A 127 5.14 8.33 17.92
N ILE A 128 4.17 7.49 18.25
CA ILE A 128 3.65 7.38 19.62
C ILE A 128 4.56 6.36 20.30
N PRO A 129 5.54 6.77 21.14
CA PRO A 129 6.25 5.81 21.96
C PRO A 129 5.18 5.12 22.79
N SER A 130 4.97 3.84 22.53
CA SER A 130 4.11 3.02 23.38
C SER A 130 4.71 3.18 24.78
N ALA A 131 3.91 3.70 25.71
CA ALA A 131 4.13 3.43 27.12
C ALA A 131 4.19 1.91 27.24
N ARG A 132 5.41 1.37 27.28
CA ARG A 132 5.67 0.00 27.71
C ARG A 132 5.68 -0.02 29.22
#